data_AF-W8VGF5-F1
#
_entry.id   AF-W8VGF5-F1
#
_cell.length_a   1.000
_cell.length_b   1.000
_cell.length_c   1.000
_cell.angle_alpha   90.00
_cell.angle_beta   90.00
_cell.angle_gamma   90.00
#
_symmetry.space_group_name_H-M   'P 1'
#
loop_
_entity.id
_entity.type
_entity.pdbx_description
1 polymer ?
#
loop_
_entity_poly.entity_id
_entity_poly.type
_entity_poly.pdbx_seq_one_letter_code
_entity_poly.pdbx_strand_id
1 'polypeptide(L)' 'MESVIHNNIEGFLLLLLSMWPILLVVFIGVAISFYTMLLRKTALACLLFALAIGAAGWSLA' A
#
# COMPACT_ATOMS: atom_id res chain seq x y z
N MET A 1 4.44 9.80 26.31
CA MET A 1 3.68 10.53 25.26
C MET A 1 4.03 10.02 23.87
N GLU A 2 5.31 9.80 23.59
CA GLU A 2 5.86 9.10 22.41
C GLU A 2 5.26 7.69 22.16
N SER A 3 4.98 6.90 23.20
CA SER A 3 4.29 5.60 23.08
C SER A 3 2.84 5.70 22.61
N VAL A 4 2.14 6.78 22.96
CA VAL A 4 0.75 7.00 22.54
C VAL A 4 0.69 7.38 21.05
N ILE A 5 1.67 8.16 20.58
CA ILE A 5 1.78 8.53 19.16
C ILE A 5 2.15 7.30 18.32
N HIS A 6 3.06 6.45 18.79
CA HIS A 6 3.43 5.22 18.09
C HIS A 6 2.23 4.27 17.96
N ASN A 7 1.49 4.03 19.04
CA ASN A 7 0.29 3.20 19.01
C ASN A 7 -0.82 3.77 18.11
N ASN A 8 -0.96 5.10 18.04
CA ASN A 8 -1.90 5.73 17.12
C ASN A 8 -1.49 5.59 15.65
N ILE A 9 -0.19 5.66 15.35
CA ILE A 9 0.35 5.44 14.00
C ILE A 9 0.14 3.99 13.58
N GLU A 10 0.44 3.04 14.46
CA GLU A 10 0.21 1.61 14.21
C GLU A 10 -1.28 1.28 14.03
N GLY A 11 -2.15 1.84 14.88
CA GLY A 11 -3.59 1.72 14.74
C GLY A 11 -4.11 2.30 13.43
N PHE A 12 -3.57 3.44 13.00
CA PHE A 12 -3.90 4.04 11.70
C PHE A 12 -3.39 3.19 10.53
N LEU A 13 -2.17 2.63 10.62
CA LEU A 13 -1.61 1.72 9.63
C LEU A 13 -2.44 0.44 9.50
N LEU A 14 -2.88 -0.14 10.61
CA LEU A 14 -3.77 -1.30 10.63
C LEU A 14 -5.14 -0.97 10.03
N LEU A 15 -5.68 0.20 10.33
CA LEU A 15 -6.96 0.65 9.77
C LEU A 15 -6.85 0.90 8.26
N LEU A 16 -5.76 1.51 7.81
CA LEU A 16 -5.45 1.69 6.40
C LEU A 16 -5.24 0.34 5.70
N LEU A 17 -4.58 -0.61 6.36
CA LEU A 17 -4.35 -1.96 5.87
C LEU A 17 -5.65 -2.80 5.85
N SER A 18 -6.60 -2.54 6.74
CA SER A 18 -7.95 -3.11 6.66
C SER A 18 -8.69 -2.66 5.39
N MET A 19 -8.32 -1.51 4.82
CA MET A 19 -8.78 -1.02 3.52
C MET A 19 -7.86 -1.46 2.36
N TRP A 20 -7.12 -2.55 2.54
CA TRP A 20 -6.24 -3.15 1.52
C TRP A 20 -6.82 -3.29 0.10
N PRO A 21 -8.13 -3.56 -0.14
CA PRO A 21 -8.62 -3.71 -1.51
C PRO A 21 -8.60 -2.36 -2.24
N ILE A 22 -8.87 -1.27 -1.51
CA ILE A 22 -8.87 0.10 -2.05
C ILE A 22 -7.44 0.55 -2.31
N LEU A 23 -6.51 0.25 -1.40
CA LEU A 23 -5.08 0.50 -1.60
C LEU A 23 -4.56 -0.22 -2.85
N LEU A 24 -4.92 -1.49 -3.06
CA LEU A 24 -4.55 -2.24 -4.26
C LEU A 24 -5.04 -1.57 -5.54
N VAL A 25 -6.31 -1.14 -5.59
CA VAL A 25 -6.88 -0.47 -6.76
C VAL A 25 -6.17 0.84 -7.06
N VAL A 26 -5.88 1.66 -6.03
CA VAL A 26 -5.13 2.92 -6.18
C VAL A 26 -3.72 2.65 -6.70
N PHE A 27 -3.01 1.66 -6.14
CA PHE A 27 -1.67 1.30 -6.59
C PHE A 27 -1.65 0.78 -8.03
N ILE A 28 -2.65 -0.01 -8.44
CA ILE A 28 -2.79 -0.49 -9.82
C ILE A 28 -3.05 0.71 -10.76
N GLY A 29 -3.92 1.64 -10.38
CA GLY A 29 -4.18 2.86 -11.16
C GLY A 29 -2.93 3.70 -11.34
N VAL A 30 -2.16 3.91 -10.26
CA VAL A 30 -0.87 4.60 -10.30
C VAL A 30 0.14 3.85 -11.18
N ALA A 31 0.21 2.51 -11.09
CA ALA A 31 1.09 1.71 -11.92
C ALA A 31 0.73 1.83 -13.41
N ILE A 32 -0.55 1.90 -13.77
CA ILE A 32 -1.02 2.14 -15.14
C ILE A 32 -0.63 3.54 -15.62
N SER A 33 -0.79 4.57 -14.79
CA SER A 33 -0.31 5.93 -15.11
C SER A 33 1.21 6.02 -15.25
N PHE A 34 1.98 5.25 -14.49
CA PHE A 34 3.43 5.18 -14.65
C PHE A 34 3.86 4.36 -15.87
N TYR A 35 3.05 3.37 -16.27
CA TYR A 35 3.29 2.58 -17.48
C TYR A 35 3.26 3.45 -18.74
N THR A 36 2.35 4.43 -18.80
CA THR A 36 2.28 5.40 -19.92
C THR A 36 3.43 6.41 -19.90
N MET A 37 4.04 6.69 -18.74
CA MET A 37 5.12 7.67 -18.56
C MET A 37 6.56 7.10 -18.65
N LEU A 38 6.76 5.85 -19.12
CA LEU A 38 8.08 5.29 -19.46
C LEU A 38 9.08 5.04 -18.30
N LEU A 39 8.68 5.19 -17.03
CA LEU A 39 9.50 4.88 -15.85
C LEU A 39 9.23 3.46 -15.35
N ARG A 40 9.64 2.45 -16.15
CA ARG A 40 9.43 1.02 -15.84
C ARG A 40 10.00 0.60 -14.47
N LYS A 41 11.10 1.23 -14.04
CA LYS A 41 11.71 1.00 -12.71
C LYS A 41 10.79 1.40 -11.56
N THR A 42 10.06 2.50 -11.69
CA THR A 42 9.14 3.00 -10.65
C THR A 42 7.81 2.23 -10.66
N ALA A 43 7.33 1.84 -11.84
CA ALA A 43 6.14 0.99 -11.97
C ALA A 43 6.32 -0.38 -11.30
N LEU A 44 7.49 -1.00 -11.45
CA LEU A 44 7.84 -2.26 -10.77
C LEU A 44 7.84 -2.10 -9.25
N ALA A 45 8.40 -1.01 -8.73
CA ALA A 45 8.36 -0.73 -7.29
C ALA A 45 6.92 -0.56 -6.79
N CYS A 46 6.06 0.15 -7.54
CA CYS A 46 4.63 0.28 -7.20
C CYS A 46 3.89 -1.06 -7.20
N LEU A 47 4.17 -1.94 -8.17
CA LEU A 47 3.57 -3.28 -8.21
C LEU A 47 4.05 -4.17 -7.05
N LEU A 48 5.34 -4.11 -6.69
CA LEU A 48 5.87 -4.84 -5.54
C LEU A 48 5.26 -4.34 -4.23
N PHE A 49 5.07 -3.03 -4.08
CA PHE A 49 4.37 -2.45 -2.94
C PHE A 49 2.91 -2.89 -2.88
N ALA A 50 2.21 -2.86 -4.02
CA ALA A 50 0.84 -3.34 -4.13
C ALA A 50 0.74 -4.81 -3.68
N LEU A 51 1.65 -5.67 -4.16
CA LEU A 51 1.70 -7.08 -3.81
C LEU A 51 1.97 -7.30 -2.31
N ALA A 52 2.90 -6.53 -1.72
CA ALA A 52 3.22 -6.62 -0.30
C ALA A 52 2.03 -6.19 0.58
N ILE A 53 1.34 -5.11 0.23
CA ILE A 53 0.13 -4.63 0.92
C ILE A 53 -1.01 -5.65 0.75
N GLY A 54 -1.15 -6.22 -0.45
CA GLY A 54 -2.10 -7.29 -0.74
C GLY A 54 -1.85 -8.54 0.09
N ALA A 55 -0.61 -9.01 0.14
CA ALA A 55 -0.24 -10.19 0.93
C ALA A 55 -0.39 -9.95 2.45
N ALA A 56 -0.01 -8.76 2.93
CA ALA A 56 -0.21 -8.38 4.32
C ALA A 56 -1.69 -8.30 4.69
N GLY A 57 -2.52 -7.67 3.84
CA GLY A 57 -3.97 -7.62 4.03
C GLY A 57 -4.63 -9.00 4.01
N TRP A 58 -4.17 -9.93 3.16
CA TRP A 58 -4.65 -11.32 3.13
C TRP A 58 -4.24 -12.08 4.39
N SER A 59 -3.01 -11.88 4.89
CA SER A 59 -2.51 -12.56 6.08
C SER A 59 -3.12 -12.03 7.39
N LEU A 60 -3.70 -10.83 7.37
CA LEU A 60 -4.34 -10.16 8.51
C LEU A 60 -5.87 -10.20 8.46
N ALA A 61 -6.45 -10.64 7.34
CA ALA A 61 -7.89 -10.89 7.15
C ALA A 61 -8.29 -12.26 7.68
#